data_AF-A0A967R788-F1
#
_entry.id   AF-A0A967R788-F1
#
_cell.length_a   1.000
_cell.length_b   1.000
_cell.length_c   1.000
_cell.angle_alpha   90.00
_cell.angle_beta   90.00
_cell.angle_gamma   90.00
#
_symmetry.space_group_name_H-M   'P 1'
#
loop_
_entity.id
_entity.type
_entity.pdbx_description
1 polymer ?
#
loop_
_entity_poly.entity_id
_entity_poly.type
_entity_poly.pdbx_seq_one_letter_code
_entity_poly.pdbx_strand_id
1 'polypeptide(L)' 'MSYRPEEHAVGWGCPVNSVLRWFDTVGMGDVGVVGGKNASLGEMISNLSTLGVTVP' A
#
# COMPACT_ATOMS: atom_id res chain seq x y z
N MET A 1 -20.12 12.22 25.99
CA MET A 1 -19.82 12.42 24.56
C MET A 1 -18.69 11.46 24.19
N SER A 2 -19.01 10.25 23.73
CA SER A 2 -18.02 9.21 23.42
C SER A 2 -17.69 9.30 21.93
N TYR A 3 -16.44 9.63 21.60
CA TYR A 3 -15.99 9.75 20.21
C TYR A 3 -15.89 8.35 19.61
N ARG A 4 -16.71 8.09 18.61
CA ARG A 4 -16.69 6.85 17.83
C ARG A 4 -16.13 7.16 16.43
N PRO A 5 -14.92 6.70 16.10
CA PRO A 5 -14.26 7.04 14.85
C PRO A 5 -14.89 6.38 13.60
N GLU A 6 -15.75 5.39 13.78
CA GLU A 6 -16.35 4.59 12.70
C GLU A 6 -17.45 5.32 11.90
N GLU A 7 -18.07 6.36 12.47
CA GLU A 7 -19.19 7.09 11.85
C GLU A 7 -18.81 8.36 11.08
N HIS A 8 -17.54 8.81 11.15
CA HIS A 8 -17.09 10.06 10.51
C HIS A 8 -16.25 9.90 9.23
N ALA A 9 -15.97 8.66 8.80
CA ALA A 9 -15.20 8.41 7.57
C ALA A 9 -16.01 8.60 6.27
N VAL A 10 -17.31 8.93 6.34
CA VAL A 10 -18.19 9.09 5.16
C VAL A 10 -18.48 10.54 4.76
N GLY A 11 -17.80 11.53 5.37
CA GLY A 11 -18.06 12.97 5.16
C GLY A 11 -17.05 13.74 4.30
N TRP A 12 -15.92 13.13 3.92
CA TRP A 12 -14.97 13.72 2.97
C TRP A 12 -15.01 12.84 1.73
N GLY A 13 -15.57 13.37 0.64
CA GLY A 13 -15.66 12.69 -0.64
C GLY A 13 -14.30 12.50 -1.32
N CYS A 14 -13.32 11.90 -0.64
CA CYS A 14 -12.28 11.16 -1.33
C CYS A 14 -12.88 9.79 -1.64
N PRO A 15 -13.10 9.43 -2.93
CA PRO A 15 -13.28 8.02 -3.24
C PRO A 15 -12.08 7.32 -2.62
N VAL A 16 -12.31 6.28 -1.81
CA VAL A 16 -11.25 5.45 -1.22
C VAL A 16 -10.58 4.62 -2.32
N ASN A 17 -10.04 5.30 -3.31
CA ASN A 17 -9.00 4.77 -4.16
C ASN A 17 -7.75 4.84 -3.28
N SER A 18 -7.52 3.77 -2.52
CA SER A 18 -6.51 3.65 -1.47
C SER A 18 -5.19 4.29 -1.91
N VAL A 19 -4.94 5.52 -1.43
CA VAL A 19 -3.76 6.34 -1.79
C VAL A 19 -2.48 5.76 -1.17
N LEU A 20 -2.62 4.73 -0.33
CA LEU A 20 -1.57 3.98 0.33
C LEU A 20 -1.78 2.50 0.05
N ARG A 21 -0.69 1.82 -0.32
CA ARG A 21 -0.63 0.37 -0.48
C ARG A 21 0.58 -0.20 0.25
N TRP A 22 0.44 -1.42 0.73
CA TRP A 22 1.53 -2.17 1.34
C TRP A 22 2.44 -2.73 0.27
N PHE A 23 3.76 -2.66 0.47
CA PHE A 23 4.72 -3.07 -0.55
C PHE A 23 4.64 -4.56 -0.90
N ASP A 24 4.24 -5.44 0.03
CA ASP A 24 4.01 -6.87 -0.23
C ASP A 24 2.83 -7.13 -1.19
N THR A 25 1.96 -6.13 -1.37
CA THR A 25 0.78 -6.20 -2.25
C THR A 25 0.98 -5.49 -3.59
N VAL A 26 2.18 -4.98 -3.86
CA VAL A 26 2.51 -4.19 -5.05
C VAL A 26 3.54 -4.94 -5.89
N GLY A 27 3.26 -5.09 -7.18
CA GLY A 27 4.17 -5.75 -8.12
C GLY A 27 4.21 -5.07 -9.48
N MET A 28 4.77 -5.76 -10.49
CA MET A 28 4.88 -5.20 -11.85
C MET A 28 3.54 -4.81 -12.50
N GLY A 29 2.43 -5.44 -12.08
CA GLY A 29 1.08 -5.09 -12.55
C GLY A 29 0.60 -3.70 -12.09
N ASP A 30 1.23 -3.14 -11.06
CA ASP A 30 0.81 -1.89 -10.44
C ASP A 30 1.67 -0.68 -10.81
N VAL A 31 2.60 -0.85 -11.76
CA VAL A 31 3.49 0.21 -12.24
C VAL A 31 2.71 1.45 -12.70
N GLY A 32 1.52 1.27 -13.30
CA GLY A 32 0.67 2.39 -13.73
C GLY A 32 0.09 3.22 -12.59
N VAL A 33 0.10 2.70 -11.36
CA VAL A 33 -0.47 3.35 -10.16
C VAL A 33 0.62 3.82 -9.19
N VAL A 34 1.63 2.98 -8.95
CA VAL A 34 2.70 3.26 -7.97
C VAL A 34 4.03 3.70 -8.61
N GLY A 35 4.19 3.54 -9.92
CA GLY A 35 5.45 3.77 -10.63
C GLY A 35 6.45 2.60 -10.52
N GLY A 36 7.41 2.57 -11.44
CA GLY A 36 8.34 1.43 -11.59
C GLY A 36 9.25 1.19 -10.38
N LYS A 37 9.66 2.23 -9.66
CA LYS A 37 10.52 2.09 -8.47
C LYS A 37 9.79 1.37 -7.32
N ASN A 38 8.54 1.75 -7.08
CA ASN A 38 7.74 1.17 -6.00
C ASN A 38 7.29 -0.26 -6.33
N ALA A 39 7.03 -0.54 -7.62
CA ALA A 39 6.83 -1.91 -8.10
C ALA A 39 8.07 -2.79 -7.90
N SER A 40 9.27 -2.32 -8.29
CA SER A 40 10.52 -3.06 -8.04
C SER A 40 10.81 -3.26 -6.55
N LEU A 41 10.46 -2.31 -5.69
CA LEU A 41 10.62 -2.43 -4.25
C LEU A 41 9.67 -3.48 -3.67
N GLY A 42 8.40 -3.48 -4.10
CA GLY A 42 7.44 -4.52 -3.72
C GLY A 42 7.89 -5.92 -4.14
N GLU A 43 8.42 -6.07 -5.36
CA GLU A 43 9.02 -7.33 -5.83
C GLU A 43 10.24 -7.76 -4.99
N MET A 44 11.08 -6.81 -4.56
CA MET A 44 12.20 -7.12 -3.66
C MET A 44 11.69 -7.57 -2.29
N ILE A 45 10.70 -6.91 -1.71
CA ILE A 45 10.12 -7.32 -0.43
C ILE A 45 9.52 -8.72 -0.56
N SER A 46 8.70 -8.99 -1.57
CA SER A 46 8.05 -10.29 -1.74
C SER A 46 9.04 -11.43 -1.98
N ASN A 47 10.09 -11.21 -2.77
CA ASN A 47 11.06 -12.27 -3.13
C ASN A 47 12.24 -12.40 -2.15
N LEU A 48 12.66 -11.31 -1.49
CA LEU A 48 13.84 -11.29 -0.63
C LEU A 48 13.48 -11.42 0.87
N SER A 49 12.28 -11.01 1.28
CA SER A 49 11.83 -11.26 2.67
C SER A 49 11.75 -12.75 2.98
N THR A 50 11.34 -13.57 1.99
CA THR A 50 11.33 -15.05 2.10
C THR A 50 12.74 -15.64 2.21
N LEU A 51 13.77 -14.90 1.81
CA LEU A 51 15.18 -15.27 1.91
C LEU A 51 15.85 -14.68 3.17
N GLY A 52 15.08 -14.04 4.05
CA GLY A 52 15.58 -13.44 5.30
C GLY A 52 16.33 -12.12 5.09
N VAL A 53 16.19 -11.49 3.93
CA VAL A 53 16.84 -10.21 3.62
C VAL A 53 15.87 -9.07 3.95
N THR A 54 16.28 -8.18 4.85
CA THR A 54 15.51 -6.99 5.21
C THR A 54 15.69 -5.90 4.15
N VAL A 55 14.59 -5.50 3.51
CA VAL A 55 14.55 -4.39 2.55
C VAL A 55 14.03 -3.14 3.28
N PRO A 56 14.69 -1.97 3.15
CA PRO A 56 14.34 -0.73 3.86
C PRO A 56 13.13 0.01 3.30
#